data_AF-A0A955RC55-F1
#
_entry.id   AF-A0A955RC55-F1
#
_cell.length_a   1.000
_cell.length_b   1.000
_cell.length_c   1.000
_cell.angle_alpha   90.00
_cell.angle_beta   90.00
_cell.angle_gamma   90.00
#
_symmetry.space_group_name_H-M   'P 1'
#
loop_
_entity.id
_entity.type
_entity.pdbx_description
1 polymer ?
#
loop_
_entity_poly.entity_id
_entity_poly.type
_entity_poly.pdbx_seq_one_letter_code
_entity_poly.pdbx_strand_id
1 'polypeptide(L)'
;MTFAELNPALKSKIEQLGMDAGSMWSEQFRDERGRDPEPEEVDEKSETVSEKLARRARKMLQAEGLPVDDDMIREMQELIQSKFVEFALDS
;
A
#
# COMPACT_ATOMS: atom_id res chain seq x y z
N MET A 1 20.82 0.49 -0.21
CA MET A 1 20.15 0.87 1.06
C MET A 1 18.89 0.04 1.07
N THR A 2 18.68 -0.76 2.09
CA THR A 2 17.56 -1.72 2.13
C THR A 2 16.30 -1.07 2.71
N PHE A 3 15.13 -1.65 2.45
CA PHE A 3 13.91 -1.17 3.10
C PHE A 3 14.05 -1.23 4.64
N ALA A 4 14.75 -2.23 5.16
CA ALA A 4 15.06 -2.36 6.58
C ALA A 4 15.83 -1.16 7.18
N GLU A 5 16.59 -0.43 6.38
CA GLU A 5 17.38 0.73 6.82
C GLU A 5 16.63 2.07 6.70
N LEU A 6 15.41 2.09 6.15
CA LEU A 6 14.58 3.29 6.10
C LEU A 6 14.29 3.83 7.50
N ASN A 7 14.31 5.16 7.61
CA ASN A 7 13.86 5.87 8.81
C ASN A 7 12.45 5.36 9.22
N PRO A 8 12.22 5.01 10.50
CA PRO A 8 10.92 4.57 11.00
C PRO A 8 9.75 5.47 10.58
N ALA A 9 9.95 6.79 10.50
CA ALA A 9 8.93 7.73 10.06
C ALA A 9 8.55 7.54 8.58
N LEU A 10 9.52 7.18 7.72
CA LEU A 10 9.26 6.92 6.30
C LEU A 10 8.60 5.55 6.11
N LYS A 11 9.01 4.54 6.88
CA LYS A 11 8.33 3.24 6.90
C LYS A 11 6.87 3.38 7.31
N SER A 12 6.62 4.07 8.41
CA SER A 12 5.26 4.32 8.90
C SER A 12 4.40 5.04 7.87
N LYS A 13 4.96 6.03 7.14
CA LYS A 13 4.26 6.67 6.02
C LYS A 13 3.91 5.70 4.90
N ILE A 14 4.78 4.75 4.58
CA ILE A 14 4.54 3.74 3.53
C ILE A 14 3.46 2.75 3.96
N GLU A 15 3.47 2.33 5.23
CA GLU A 15 2.40 1.50 5.81
C GLU A 15 1.05 2.22 5.76
N GLN A 16 1.02 3.49 6.15
CA GLN A 16 -0.19 4.32 6.09
C GLN A 16 -0.79 4.39 4.69
N LEU A 17 0.03 4.42 3.62
CA LEU A 17 -0.49 4.40 2.25
C LEU A 17 -1.35 3.15 1.99
N GLY A 18 -0.93 1.98 2.47
CA GLY A 18 -1.68 0.74 2.32
C GLY A 18 -2.95 0.74 3.18
N MET A 19 -2.83 1.15 4.44
CA MET A 19 -3.95 1.22 5.40
C MET A 19 -5.07 2.15 4.90
N ASP A 20 -4.71 3.39 4.53
CA ASP A 20 -5.64 4.41 4.06
C ASP A 20 -6.32 3.95 2.77
N ALA A 21 -5.56 3.36 1.84
CA ALA A 21 -6.12 2.88 0.58
C ALA A 21 -7.04 1.68 0.76
N GLY A 22 -6.71 0.75 1.66
CA GLY A 22 -7.55 -0.40 1.99
C GLY A 22 -8.89 0.04 2.55
N SER A 23 -8.86 0.90 3.57
CA SER A 23 -10.06 1.42 4.24
C SER A 23 -10.93 2.27 3.31
N MET A 24 -10.35 3.20 2.55
CA MET A 24 -11.13 4.02 1.62
C MET A 24 -11.74 3.18 0.49
N TRP A 25 -11.03 2.19 -0.01
CA TRP A 25 -11.53 1.37 -1.10
C TRP A 25 -12.65 0.45 -0.65
N SER A 26 -12.55 -0.18 0.53
CA SER A 26 -13.63 -1.02 1.07
C SER A 26 -14.89 -0.21 1.39
N GLU A 27 -14.73 1.01 1.92
CA GLU A 27 -15.85 1.94 2.12
C GLU A 27 -16.55 2.29 0.80
N GLN A 28 -15.78 2.69 -0.22
CA GLN A 28 -16.32 2.96 -1.56
C GLN A 28 -16.99 1.74 -2.18
N PHE A 29 -16.36 0.56 -2.03
CA PHE A 29 -16.91 -0.69 -2.54
C PHE A 29 -18.25 -1.00 -1.88
N ARG A 30 -18.37 -0.83 -0.57
CA ARG A 30 -19.60 -1.03 0.20
C ARG A 30 -20.69 -0.05 -0.24
N ASP A 31 -20.34 1.22 -0.44
CA ASP A 31 -21.27 2.24 -0.93
C ASP A 31 -21.80 1.93 -2.34
N GLU A 32 -20.94 1.40 -3.21
CA GLU A 32 -21.30 1.08 -4.60
C GLU A 32 -22.06 -0.25 -4.74
N ARG A 33 -21.71 -1.26 -3.94
CA ARG A 33 -22.21 -2.64 -4.08
C ARG A 33 -23.26 -3.01 -3.03
N GLY A 34 -23.37 -2.25 -1.95
CA GLY A 34 -24.26 -2.55 -0.82
C GLY A 34 -23.83 -3.77 0.00
N ARG A 35 -22.58 -4.24 -0.16
CA ARG A 35 -21.99 -5.36 0.58
C ARG A 35 -20.49 -5.16 0.77
N ASP A 36 -19.92 -5.88 1.72
CA ASP A 36 -18.47 -5.94 1.92
C ASP A 36 -17.75 -6.63 0.76
N PRO A 37 -16.49 -6.26 0.47
CA PRO A 37 -15.70 -6.91 -0.56
C PRO A 37 -15.36 -8.36 -0.16
N GLU A 38 -15.38 -9.26 -1.14
CA GLU A 38 -14.93 -10.64 -0.95
C GLU A 38 -13.40 -10.72 -1.09
N PRO A 39 -12.73 -11.71 -0.47
CA PRO A 39 -11.27 -11.83 -0.53
C PRO A 39 -10.69 -11.85 -1.95
N GLU A 40 -11.40 -12.46 -2.90
CA GLU A 40 -11.00 -12.48 -4.32
C GLU A 40 -11.00 -11.06 -4.92
N GLU A 41 -11.99 -10.24 -4.60
CA GLU A 41 -12.08 -8.86 -5.10
C GLU A 41 -11.02 -7.95 -4.46
N VAL A 42 -10.69 -8.21 -3.20
CA VAL A 42 -9.58 -7.53 -2.51
C VAL A 42 -8.25 -7.91 -3.15
N ASP A 43 -8.03 -9.19 -3.43
CA ASP A 43 -6.79 -9.68 -4.03
C ASP A 43 -6.55 -9.03 -5.39
N GLU A 44 -7.55 -9.07 -6.29
CA GLU A 44 -7.52 -8.42 -7.60
C GLU A 44 -7.21 -6.92 -7.51
N LYS A 45 -7.79 -6.24 -6.50
CA LYS A 45 -7.56 -4.81 -6.31
C LYS A 45 -6.18 -4.52 -5.71
N SER A 46 -5.71 -5.37 -4.81
CA SER A 46 -4.50 -5.18 -4.02
C SER A 46 -3.24 -5.09 -4.89
N GLU A 47 -3.14 -5.89 -5.95
CA GLU A 47 -2.01 -5.83 -6.91
C GLU A 47 -1.94 -4.46 -7.58
N THR A 48 -3.08 -4.00 -8.12
CA THR A 48 -3.11 -2.74 -8.88
C THR A 48 -2.86 -1.52 -7.98
N VAL A 49 -3.42 -1.53 -6.76
CA VAL A 49 -3.28 -0.41 -5.81
C VAL A 49 -1.86 -0.36 -5.24
N SER A 50 -1.32 -1.51 -4.84
CA SER A 50 0.04 -1.60 -4.29
C SER A 50 1.10 -1.14 -5.29
N GLU A 51 1.00 -1.51 -6.58
CA GLU A 51 1.93 -1.05 -7.61
C GLU A 51 1.93 0.48 -7.74
N LYS A 52 0.74 1.10 -7.78
CA LYS A 52 0.60 2.56 -7.91
C LYS A 52 1.15 3.30 -6.69
N LEU A 53 0.86 2.78 -5.50
CA LEU A 53 1.30 3.37 -4.24
C LEU A 53 2.81 3.17 -4.02
N ALA A 54 3.39 2.03 -4.41
CA ALA A 54 4.83 1.80 -4.38
C ALA A 54 5.57 2.77 -5.31
N ARG A 55 5.03 3.03 -6.51
CA ARG A 55 5.57 4.08 -7.41
C ARG A 55 5.49 5.48 -6.79
N ARG A 56 4.43 5.78 -6.01
CA ARG A 56 4.31 7.04 -5.27
C ARG A 56 5.31 7.12 -4.12
N ALA A 57 5.44 6.07 -3.33
CA ALA A 57 6.41 5.95 -2.25
C ALA A 57 7.84 6.13 -2.78
N ARG A 58 8.20 5.50 -3.89
CA ARG A 58 9.48 5.72 -4.58
C ARG A 58 9.74 7.19 -4.85
N LYS A 59 8.78 7.92 -5.44
CA LYS A 59 8.94 9.35 -5.73
C LYS A 59 9.11 10.18 -4.46
N MET A 60 8.40 9.83 -3.39
CA MET A 60 8.56 10.49 -2.09
C MET A 60 9.97 10.28 -1.53
N LEU A 61 10.49 9.05 -1.54
CA LEU A 61 11.83 8.75 -1.05
C LEU A 61 12.93 9.42 -1.89
N GLN A 62 12.75 9.45 -3.22
CA GLN A 62 13.67 10.17 -4.12
C GLN A 62 13.68 11.69 -3.85
N ALA A 63 12.53 12.28 -3.50
CA ALA A 63 12.44 13.70 -3.13
C ALA A 63 13.20 14.01 -1.82
N GLU A 64 13.31 13.04 -0.92
CA GLU A 64 14.12 13.11 0.31
C GLU A 64 15.62 12.84 0.04
N GLY A 65 16.02 12.65 -1.22
CA GLY A 65 17.41 12.37 -1.61
C GLY A 65 17.85 10.93 -1.32
N LEU A 66 16.92 10.02 -1.01
CA LEU A 66 17.24 8.63 -0.70
C LEU A 66 17.42 7.80 -1.98
N PRO A 67 18.48 6.97 -2.06
CA PRO A 67 18.61 6.01 -3.14
C PRO A 67 17.52 4.95 -3.02
N VAL A 68 16.80 4.70 -4.12
CA VAL A 68 15.75 3.69 -4.20
C VAL A 68 16.10 2.70 -5.30
N ASP A 69 16.37 1.46 -4.90
CA ASP A 69 16.62 0.33 -5.80
C ASP A 69 15.36 -0.57 -5.96
N ASP A 70 15.42 -1.51 -6.90
CA ASP A 70 14.29 -2.36 -7.27
C ASP A 70 13.87 -3.32 -6.15
N ASP A 71 14.81 -3.77 -5.31
CA ASP A 71 14.50 -4.59 -4.13
C ASP A 71 13.71 -3.77 -3.11
N MET A 72 14.13 -2.54 -2.83
CA MET A 72 13.37 -1.67 -1.94
C MET A 72 11.97 -1.34 -2.48
N ILE A 73 11.82 -1.21 -3.80
CA ILE A 73 10.50 -1.03 -4.44
C ILE A 73 9.60 -2.24 -4.21
N ARG A 74 10.15 -3.45 -4.38
CA ARG A 74 9.44 -4.70 -4.14
C ARG A 74 9.00 -4.82 -2.68
N GLU A 75 9.90 -4.59 -1.73
CA GLU A 75 9.57 -4.64 -0.29
C GLU A 75 8.49 -3.61 0.08
N MET A 76 8.56 -2.39 -0.48
CA MET A 76 7.51 -1.37 -0.30
C MET A 76 6.17 -1.84 -0.86
N GLN A 77 6.16 -2.45 -2.05
CA GLN A 77 4.95 -2.93 -2.68
C GLN A 77 4.30 -4.06 -1.86
N GLU A 78 5.09 -5.03 -1.41
CA GLU A 78 4.61 -6.14 -0.57
C GLU A 78 4.01 -5.62 0.75
N LEU A 79 4.66 -4.65 1.39
CA LEU A 79 4.14 -4.02 2.61
C LEU A 79 2.83 -3.28 2.37
N ILE A 80 2.77 -2.46 1.31
CA ILE A 80 1.56 -1.72 0.95
C ILE A 80 0.43 -2.70 0.63
N GLN A 81 0.70 -3.77 -0.14
CA GLN A 81 -0.29 -4.78 -0.49
C GLN A 81 -0.82 -5.48 0.76
N SER A 82 0.07 -5.92 1.66
CA SER A 82 -0.32 -6.54 2.92
C SER A 82 -1.21 -5.62 3.76
N LYS A 83 -0.86 -4.33 3.89
CA LYS A 83 -1.67 -3.35 4.63
C LYS A 83 -2.98 -3.00 3.93
N PHE A 84 -3.00 -2.96 2.61
CA PHE A 84 -4.23 -2.80 1.86
C PHE A 84 -5.20 -3.95 2.13
N VAL A 85 -4.75 -5.20 2.02
CA VAL A 85 -5.58 -6.39 2.23
C VAL A 85 -6.11 -6.45 3.66
N GLU A 86 -5.23 -6.22 4.64
CA GLU A 86 -5.58 -6.18 6.08
C GLU A 86 -6.74 -5.20 6.32
N PHE A 87 -6.65 -3.98 5.80
CA PHE A 87 -7.65 -2.94 6.06
C PHE A 87 -8.88 -3.04 5.15
N ALA A 88 -8.74 -3.57 3.94
CA ALA A 88 -9.87 -3.76 3.03
C ALA A 88 -10.85 -4.84 3.52
N LEU A 89 -10.35 -5.85 4.25
CA LEU A 89 -11.17 -6.95 4.78
C LEU A 89 -11.65 -6.74 6.23
N ASP A 90 -11.02 -5.84 6.99
CA ASP A 90 -11.36 -5.56 8.40
C ASP A 90 -12.23 -4.29 8.60
N SER A 91 -12.50 -3.53 7.53
CA SER A 91 -13.31 -2.29 7.55
C SER A 91 -14.81 -2.52 7.40
#